data_AF-A0AAN6W192-F1
#
_entry.id   AF-A0AAN6W192-F1
#
_cell.length_a   1.000
_cell.length_b   1.000
_cell.length_c   1.000
_cell.angle_alpha   90.00
_cell.angle_beta   90.00
_cell.angle_gamma   90.00
#
_symmetry.space_group_name_H-M   'P 1'
#
loop_
_entity.id
_entity.type
_entity.pdbx_description
1 polymer ?
#
loop_
_entity_poly.entity_id
_entity_poly.type
_entity_poly.pdbx_seq_one_letter_code
_entity_poly.pdbx_strand_id
1 'polypeptide(L)' 'KSGREVIALLLDRRGDKIPVTEEVLKAAAGNWWNGRELMALLLDRRGDHIPITEEVVKAAAGNSEKEKFSVM' A
#
# COMPACT_ATOMS: atom_id res chain seq x y z
N LYS A 1 11.11 4.38 13.49
CA LYS A 1 10.57 3.24 12.71
C LYS A 1 9.61 3.80 11.69
N SER A 2 9.76 3.44 10.42
CA SER A 2 8.84 3.89 9.36
C SER A 2 7.54 3.08 9.39
N GLY A 3 6.45 3.63 8.87
CA GLY A 3 5.17 2.90 8.77
C GLY A 3 5.31 1.60 7.96
N ARG A 4 6.16 1.61 6.92
CA ARG A 4 6.50 0.42 6.12
C ARG A 4 7.12 -0.70 6.98
N GLU A 5 8.10 -0.39 7.83
CA GLU A 5 8.75 -1.39 8.69
C GLU A 5 7.77 -2.01 9.69
N VAL A 6 6.85 -1.20 10.22
CA VAL A 6 5.81 -1.70 11.15
C VAL A 6 4.84 -2.62 10.43
N ILE A 7 4.35 -2.23 9.25
CA ILE A 7 3.47 -3.06 8.43
C ILE A 7 4.16 -4.36 8.04
N ALA A 8 5.45 -4.31 7.67
CA ALA A 8 6.21 -5.52 7.38
C ALA A 8 6.22 -6.48 8.58
N LEU A 9 6.62 -5.98 9.75
CA LEU A 9 6.69 -6.82 10.96
C LEU A 9 5.34 -7.44 11.34
N LEU A 10 4.25 -6.72 11.13
CA LEU A 10 2.90 -7.21 11.41
C LEU A 10 2.49 -8.33 10.44
N LEU A 11 2.74 -8.16 9.15
CA LEU A 11 2.41 -9.17 8.13
C LEU A 11 3.22 -10.45 8.34
N ASP A 12 4.51 -10.35 8.68
CA ASP A 12 5.40 -11.49 8.92
C ASP A 12 5.01 -12.28 10.18
N ARG A 13 4.69 -11.56 11.27
CA ARG A 13 4.42 -12.20 12.57
C ARG A 13 3.00 -12.73 12.70
N ARG A 14 2.04 -12.10 12.04
CA ARG A 14 0.63 -12.48 12.18
C ARG A 14 0.12 -13.27 10.98
N GLY A 15 0.85 -13.32 9.87
CA GLY A 15 0.40 -13.97 8.65
C GLY A 15 -1.03 -13.52 8.34
N ASP A 16 -1.89 -14.43 7.92
CA ASP A 16 -3.27 -14.16 7.49
C ASP A 16 -4.23 -13.72 8.60
N LYS A 17 -3.79 -13.69 9.86
CA LYS A 17 -4.60 -13.17 10.98
C LYS A 17 -4.86 -11.66 10.88
N ILE A 18 -4.12 -10.95 10.04
CA ILE A 18 -4.37 -9.54 9.73
C ILE A 18 -4.92 -9.47 8.29
N PRO A 19 -6.22 -9.28 8.10
CA PRO A 19 -6.75 -9.08 6.75
C PRO A 19 -6.20 -7.77 6.16
N VAL A 20 -5.72 -7.84 4.93
CA VAL A 20 -5.42 -6.64 4.13
C VAL A 20 -6.74 -6.22 3.48
N THR A 21 -7.36 -5.19 4.03
CA THR A 21 -8.66 -4.69 3.54
C THR A 21 -8.48 -3.71 2.39
N GLU A 22 -9.56 -3.48 1.65
CA GLU A 22 -9.62 -2.46 0.60
C GLU A 22 -9.21 -1.07 1.11
N GLU A 23 -9.64 -0.70 2.32
CA GLU A 23 -9.27 0.60 2.91
C GLU A 23 -7.77 0.70 3.22
N VAL A 24 -7.14 -0.39 3.66
CA VAL A 24 -5.67 -0.43 3.83
C VAL A 24 -4.97 -0.24 2.50
N LEU A 25 -5.48 -0.87 1.43
CA LEU A 25 -4.92 -0.73 0.09
C LEU A 25 -5.10 0.67 -0.47
N LYS A 26 -6.28 1.29 -0.32
CA LYS A 26 -6.52 2.67 -0.73
C LYS A 26 -5.60 3.64 -0.01
N ALA A 27 -5.42 3.46 1.31
CA ALA A 27 -4.51 4.28 2.10
C ALA A 27 -3.04 4.10 1.66
N ALA A 28 -2.62 2.86 1.36
CA ALA A 28 -1.28 2.58 0.84
C ALA A 28 -1.08 3.18 -0.56
N ALA A 29 -2.00 2.93 -1.47
CA ALA A 29 -1.98 3.42 -2.84
C ALA A 29 -1.97 4.95 -2.94
N GLY A 30 -2.72 5.63 -2.07
CA GLY A 30 -2.76 7.09 -1.97
C GLY A 30 -1.65 7.71 -1.11
N ASN A 31 -0.71 6.94 -0.59
CA ASN A 31 0.39 7.48 0.23
C ASN A 31 1.48 8.10 -0.64
N TRP A 32 1.70 9.42 -0.50
CA TRP A 32 2.62 10.15 -1.38
C TRP A 32 4.09 9.88 -1.08
N TRP A 33 4.45 9.53 0.15
CA TRP A 33 5.86 9.39 0.54
C TRP A 33 6.40 7.98 0.28
N ASN A 34 5.58 6.94 0.45
CA ASN A 34 6.02 5.54 0.37
C ASN A 34 4.95 4.61 -0.22
N GLY A 35 3.96 5.15 -0.92
CA GLY A 35 2.81 4.35 -1.39
C GLY A 35 3.21 3.24 -2.34
N ARG A 36 4.20 3.49 -3.21
CA ARG A 36 4.77 2.49 -4.11
C ARG A 36 5.41 1.34 -3.34
N GLU A 37 6.27 1.65 -2.37
CA GLU A 37 6.96 0.66 -1.55
C GLU A 37 6.00 -0.11 -0.64
N LEU A 38 4.96 0.55 -0.12
CA LEU A 38 3.91 -0.08 0.67
C LEU A 38 3.06 -1.02 -0.17
N MET A 39 2.61 -0.60 -1.35
CA MET A 39 1.85 -1.47 -2.25
C MET A 39 2.67 -2.66 -2.72
N ALA A 40 3.95 -2.49 -3.03
CA ALA A 40 4.84 -3.60 -3.36
C ALA A 40 4.96 -4.60 -2.20
N LEU A 41 5.15 -4.12 -0.97
CA LEU A 41 5.22 -4.98 0.23
C LEU A 41 3.93 -5.77 0.47
N LEU A 42 2.77 -5.14 0.29
CA LEU A 42 1.48 -5.79 0.45
C LEU A 42 1.29 -6.88 -0.61
N LEU A 43 1.54 -6.56 -1.89
CA LEU A 43 1.42 -7.51 -3.00
C LEU A 43 2.37 -8.70 -2.88
N ASP A 44 3.62 -8.46 -2.48
CA ASP A 44 4.62 -9.53 -2.29
C ASP A 44 4.21 -10.54 -1.22
N ARG A 45 3.61 -10.06 -0.13
CA ARG A 45 3.29 -10.90 1.04
C ARG A 45 1.88 -11.46 1.03
N ARG A 46 0.98 -10.84 0.27
CA ARG A 46 -0.46 -11.12 0.32
C ARG A 46 -1.14 -11.12 -1.05
N GLY A 47 -0.41 -11.14 -2.16
CA GLY A 47 -0.94 -11.01 -3.52
C GLY A 47 -2.23 -11.79 -3.78
N ASP A 48 -2.29 -13.06 -3.36
CA ASP A 48 -3.45 -13.93 -3.58
C ASP A 48 -4.69 -13.61 -2.70
N HIS A 49 -4.51 -12.78 -1.67
CA HIS A 49 -5.53 -12.44 -0.66
C HIS A 49 -5.90 -10.95 -0.69
N ILE A 50 -5.48 -10.21 -1.71
CA ILE A 50 -5.71 -8.77 -1.82
C ILE A 50 -6.85 -8.48 -2.81
N PRO A 51 -7.94 -7.84 -2.36
CA PRO A 51 -8.97 -7.35 -3.27
C PRO A 51 -8.47 -6.08 -3.97
N ILE A 52 -7.87 -6.22 -5.15
CA ILE A 52 -7.58 -5.07 -6.01
C ILE A 52 -8.89 -4.61 -6.66
N THR A 53 -9.51 -3.63 -6.04
CA THR A 53 -10.76 -3.02 -6.53
C THR A 53 -10.47 -1.81 -7.42
N GLU A 54 -11.49 -1.37 -8.16
CA GLU A 54 -11.43 -0.15 -8.96
C GLU A 54 -11.02 1.08 -8.12
N GLU A 55 -11.52 1.17 -6.89
CA GLU A 55 -11.24 2.29 -5.99
C GLU A 55 -9.78 2.31 -5.54
N VAL A 56 -9.16 1.14 -5.31
CA VAL A 56 -7.72 1.03 -5.05
C VAL A 56 -6.91 1.52 -6.24
N VAL A 57 -7.32 1.14 -7.46
CA VAL A 57 -6.64 1.55 -8.70
C VAL A 57 -6.77 3.06 -8.92
N LYS A 58 -7.96 3.64 -8.70
CA LYS A 58 -8.16 5.11 -8.76
C LYS A 58 -7.29 5.84 -7.76
N ALA A 59 -7.21 5.35 -6.52
CA ALA A 59 -6.35 5.94 -5.49
C ALA A 59 -4.87 5.92 -5.91
N ALA A 60 -4.40 4.82 -6.49
CA ALA A 60 -3.03 4.72 -7.02
C ALA A 60 -2.80 5.69 -8.20
N ALA A 61 -3.72 5.73 -9.16
CA ALA A 61 -3.60 6.58 -10.35
C ALA A 61 -3.60 8.07 -9.98
N GLY A 62 -4.44 8.49 -9.03
CA GLY A 62 -4.49 9.86 -8.53
C GLY A 62 -3.26 10.29 -7.71
N ASN A 63 -2.44 9.35 -7.26
CA ASN A 63 -1.19 9.63 -6.54
C ASN A 63 -0.04 10.04 -7.49
N SER A 64 -0.21 9.86 -8.80
CA SER A 64 0.82 10.14 -9.83
C SER A 64 1.06 11.64 -10.08
N GLU A 65 0.13 12.52 -9.68
CA GLU A 65 0.16 13.93 -10.08
C GLU A 65 1.01 14.83 -9.18
N LYS A 66 1.47 14.36 -8.02
CA LYS A 66 2.25 15.19 -7.07
C LYS A 66 3.73 14.88 -6.96
N GLU A 67 4.18 13.77 -7.54
CA GLU A 67 5.61 13.48 -7.72
C GLU A 67 6.30 14.55 -8.59
N LYS A 68 5.58 15.14 -9.57
CA LYS A 68 6.11 16.19 -10.46
C LYS A 68 6.42 17.52 -9.77
N PHE A 69 5.82 17.82 -8.62
CA PHE A 69 6.09 19.08 -7.90
C PHE A 69 7.19 18.96 -6.86
N SER A 70 7.73 17.75 -6.61
CA SER A 70 8.86 17.56 -5.69
C SER A 70 10.22 17.55 -6.39
N VAL A 71 10.27 17.71 -7.71
CA VAL A 71 11.50 17.72 -8.54
C VAL A 71 11.68 19.04 -9.33
N MET A 72 10.98 20.10 -8.91
CA MET A 72 11.23 21.50 -9.33
C MET A 72 11.56 22.33 -8.09
#